data_AF-A0A1V5B5V7-F1
#
_entry.id   AF-A0A1V5B5V7-F1
#
_cell.length_a   1.000
_cell.length_b   1.000
_cell.length_c   1.000
_cell.angle_alpha   90.00
_cell.angle_beta   90.00
_cell.angle_gamma   90.00
#
_symmetry.space_group_name_H-M   'P 1'
#
loop_
_entity.id
_entity.type
_entity.pdbx_description
1 polymer ?
#
loop_
_entity_poly.entity_id
_entity_poly.type
_entity_poly.pdbx_seq_one_letter_code
_entity_poly.pdbx_strand_id
1 'polypeptide(L)'
;MGKRFVEEKLSFDFYGFSYLLIPKMAMGGDSQEILRILTAKDQKRDQKINQEVRKRLTADEKEILGIVAEQSDFISTNLFFYKMAKSQYNILLSIDGIIPSRLRTMFNTKNRVDKRFRAYNEKVLNESQKEMEPLEFNFKVVRTFFPSSSMMKKFEVMPKNGNFDKIFMDIVNKIFVGNSIDYYLLMKYIILRIRDIFDSDHPTNVTTLNGFLLLYYLKELGILKNIKSEMNGMDKLGEGEPSIENLEGFPLEQKIKSFFQSNEAFFTSNAKKAAFLEGVLAQFLLNNQLQKRGAAPFRDKLHGLRMNEALIKKLLPEIQNKLEEYKRNYYRDLEEIIARYFILSGENWGESNDELSFYFVLGMDTHKLFKDVKEEEGTEEVA
;
A
#
# COMPACT_ATOMS: atom_id res chain seq x y z
N MET A 1 25.64 -20.13 22.66
CA MET A 1 24.21 -20.54 22.74
C MET A 1 24.06 -21.90 22.08
N GLY A 2 23.29 -22.82 22.67
CA GLY A 2 23.05 -24.13 22.06
C GLY A 2 22.05 -24.04 20.89
N LYS A 3 22.25 -24.86 19.84
CA LYS A 3 21.38 -24.90 18.64
C LYS A 3 19.90 -25.01 19.00
N ARG A 4 19.53 -25.94 19.90
CA ARG A 4 18.14 -26.16 20.33
C ARG A 4 17.49 -24.92 20.94
N PHE A 5 18.25 -24.14 21.72
CA PHE A 5 17.74 -22.91 22.34
C PHE A 5 17.40 -21.84 21.28
N VAL A 6 18.27 -21.68 20.28
CA VAL A 6 18.04 -20.72 19.18
C VAL A 6 16.80 -21.12 18.38
N GLU A 7 16.64 -22.41 18.09
CA GLU A 7 15.50 -22.93 17.33
C GLU A 7 14.17 -22.74 18.08
N GLU A 8 14.13 -23.04 19.38
CA GLU A 8 12.91 -22.95 20.18
C GLU A 8 12.55 -21.49 20.54
N LYS A 9 13.54 -20.68 20.90
CA LYS A 9 13.33 -19.35 21.49
C LYS A 9 13.50 -18.19 20.52
N LEU A 10 14.26 -18.38 19.44
CA LEU A 10 14.65 -17.29 18.53
C LEU A 10 14.23 -17.52 17.08
N SER A 11 13.41 -18.54 16.80
CA SER A 11 12.75 -18.72 15.51
C SER A 11 11.41 -18.00 15.45
N PHE A 12 11.16 -17.24 14.40
CA PHE A 12 9.98 -16.40 14.24
C PHE A 12 9.42 -16.49 12.81
N ASP A 13 8.10 -16.31 12.68
CA ASP A 13 7.41 -16.39 11.40
C ASP A 13 7.45 -15.06 10.63
N PHE A 14 7.52 -15.17 9.30
CA PHE A 14 7.65 -14.03 8.39
C PHE A 14 6.93 -14.30 7.06
N TYR A 15 5.61 -14.32 7.10
CA TYR A 15 4.73 -14.33 5.91
C TYR A 15 5.09 -15.38 4.84
N GLY A 16 5.25 -16.63 5.28
CA GLY A 16 5.62 -17.77 4.43
C GLY A 16 7.10 -18.17 4.49
N PHE A 17 7.88 -17.49 5.32
CA PHE A 17 9.24 -17.84 5.70
C PHE A 17 9.37 -17.88 7.22
N SER A 18 10.49 -18.39 7.70
CA SER A 18 10.90 -18.25 9.10
C SER A 18 12.26 -17.56 9.16
N TYR A 19 12.53 -16.84 10.24
CA TYR A 19 13.85 -16.28 10.50
C TYR A 19 14.32 -16.60 11.92
N LEU A 20 15.65 -16.74 12.05
CA LEU A 20 16.31 -16.76 13.34
C LEU A 20 16.80 -15.35 13.67
N LEU A 21 16.56 -14.91 14.91
CA LEU A 21 17.07 -13.66 15.44
C LEU A 21 18.26 -13.94 16.36
N ILE A 22 19.45 -13.49 15.99
CA ILE A 22 20.66 -13.71 16.79
C ILE A 22 21.19 -12.36 17.28
N PRO A 23 21.01 -12.02 18.56
CA PRO A 23 21.58 -10.80 19.12
C PRO A 23 23.10 -10.96 19.26
N LYS A 24 23.83 -9.89 18.96
CA LYS A 24 25.28 -9.78 19.05
C LYS A 24 25.63 -8.50 19.82
N MET A 25 26.38 -8.67 20.90
CA MET A 25 26.86 -7.55 21.70
C MET A 25 28.05 -6.87 21.01
N ALA A 26 28.08 -5.54 21.01
CA ALA A 26 29.30 -4.76 20.78
C ALA A 26 30.07 -4.59 22.10
N MET A 27 31.33 -4.16 22.04
CA MET A 27 32.07 -3.80 23.27
C MET A 27 31.35 -2.67 24.00
N GLY A 28 31.00 -2.90 25.27
CA GLY A 28 30.28 -1.94 26.12
C GLY A 28 28.78 -2.17 26.26
N GLY A 29 28.20 -3.20 25.62
CA GLY A 29 26.79 -3.55 25.78
C GLY A 29 26.46 -4.21 27.13
N ASP A 30 25.23 -4.02 27.61
CA ASP A 30 24.74 -4.64 28.84
C ASP A 30 24.20 -6.05 28.55
N SER A 31 24.73 -7.04 29.27
CA SER A 31 24.24 -8.43 29.25
C SER A 31 22.74 -8.56 29.55
N GLN A 32 22.16 -7.64 30.32
CA GLN A 32 20.73 -7.62 30.62
C GLN A 32 19.87 -7.34 29.38
N GLU A 33 20.35 -6.51 28.45
CA GLU A 33 19.61 -6.22 27.21
C GLU A 33 19.53 -7.46 26.31
N ILE A 34 20.61 -8.24 26.23
CA ILE A 34 20.57 -9.54 25.55
C ILE A 34 19.61 -10.50 26.26
N LEU A 35 19.69 -10.60 27.59
CA LEU A 35 18.79 -11.48 28.35
C LEU A 35 17.31 -11.13 28.09
N ARG A 36 16.95 -9.85 28.04
CA ARG A 36 15.59 -9.39 27.69
C ARG A 36 15.14 -9.92 26.33
N ILE A 37 16.00 -9.84 25.30
CA ILE A 37 15.70 -10.38 23.97
C ILE A 37 15.52 -11.91 24.02
N LEU A 38 16.40 -12.61 24.74
CA LEU A 38 16.36 -14.07 24.83
C LEU A 38 15.16 -14.60 25.63
N THR A 39 14.69 -13.87 26.64
CA THR A 39 13.54 -14.25 27.48
C THR A 39 12.21 -13.65 27.01
N ALA A 40 12.21 -12.81 25.98
CA ALA A 40 11.04 -12.10 25.48
C ALA A 40 9.85 -13.02 25.17
N LYS A 41 10.12 -14.21 24.60
CA LYS A 41 9.06 -15.19 24.32
C LYS A 41 8.38 -15.74 25.59
N ASP A 42 9.09 -15.79 26.70
CA ASP A 42 8.60 -16.37 27.95
C ASP A 42 7.82 -15.34 28.78
N GLN A 43 8.27 -14.08 28.79
CA GLN A 43 7.62 -12.99 29.55
C GLN A 43 6.25 -12.57 28.97
N LYS A 44 6.04 -12.67 27.64
CA LYS A 44 4.77 -12.27 27.00
C LYS A 44 3.67 -13.36 27.01
N ARG A 45 3.88 -14.54 27.61
CA ARG A 45 2.81 -15.55 27.77
C ARG A 45 1.75 -15.14 28.79
N ASP A 46 2.06 -14.20 29.70
CA ASP A 46 1.22 -13.87 30.85
C ASP A 46 0.42 -12.55 30.73
N GLN A 47 0.57 -11.79 29.64
CA GLN A 47 -0.19 -10.55 29.42
C GLN A 47 -1.22 -10.74 28.31
N LYS A 48 -2.51 -10.54 28.61
CA LYS A 48 -3.64 -10.62 27.65
C LYS A 48 -3.40 -9.67 26.47
N ILE A 49 -2.97 -10.25 25.36
CA ILE A 49 -2.64 -9.61 24.08
C ILE A 49 -3.94 -9.24 23.34
N ASN A 50 -4.60 -8.16 23.73
CA ASN A 50 -5.75 -7.65 22.95
C ASN A 50 -5.55 -6.24 22.36
N GLN A 51 -4.46 -5.54 22.70
CA GLN A 51 -4.20 -4.18 22.19
C GLN A 51 -2.90 -4.02 21.37
N GLU A 52 -2.00 -5.02 21.34
CA GLU A 52 -0.69 -4.92 20.65
C GLU A 52 -0.67 -5.42 19.20
N VAL A 53 -1.76 -6.03 18.69
CA VAL A 53 -1.79 -6.54 17.30
C VAL A 53 -1.54 -5.42 16.26
N ARG A 54 -1.88 -4.17 16.61
CA ARG A 54 -1.80 -2.97 15.75
C ARG A 54 -0.41 -2.35 15.56
N LYS A 55 0.67 -2.97 16.08
CA LYS A 55 2.05 -2.44 15.99
C LYS A 55 3.03 -3.34 15.24
N ARG A 56 2.58 -4.45 14.66
CA ARG A 56 3.48 -5.48 14.11
C ARG A 56 4.08 -5.10 12.75
N LEU A 57 5.37 -5.34 12.54
CA LEU A 57 5.98 -5.37 11.22
C LEU A 57 5.98 -6.78 10.64
N THR A 58 6.00 -7.81 11.49
CA THR A 58 6.18 -9.22 11.09
C THR A 58 4.96 -10.07 11.39
N ALA A 59 4.99 -11.34 10.95
CA ALA A 59 3.95 -12.31 11.30
C ALA A 59 4.09 -12.86 12.73
N ASP A 60 5.19 -12.53 13.43
CA ASP A 60 5.39 -12.91 14.82
C ASP A 60 4.39 -12.21 15.73
N GLU A 61 3.58 -13.00 16.43
CA GLU A 61 2.57 -12.47 17.33
C GLU A 61 3.15 -11.67 18.50
N LYS A 62 4.41 -11.92 18.85
CA LYS A 62 5.08 -11.28 19.98
C LYS A 62 5.86 -10.02 19.59
N GLU A 63 6.02 -9.78 18.29
CA GLU A 63 6.78 -8.69 17.67
C GLU A 63 8.16 -8.48 18.32
N ILE A 64 9.00 -9.52 18.28
CA ILE A 64 10.34 -9.49 18.88
C ILE A 64 11.19 -8.29 18.40
N LEU A 65 11.02 -7.87 17.14
CA LEU A 65 11.75 -6.73 16.58
C LEU A 65 11.40 -5.41 17.27
N GLY A 66 10.18 -5.28 17.80
CA GLY A 66 9.79 -4.12 18.61
C GLY A 66 10.60 -4.06 19.91
N ILE A 67 10.79 -5.20 20.56
CA ILE A 67 11.61 -5.30 21.79
C ILE A 67 13.07 -4.97 21.48
N VAL A 68 13.61 -5.45 20.36
CA VAL A 68 14.96 -5.10 19.92
C VAL A 68 15.09 -3.60 19.67
N ALA A 69 14.09 -2.96 19.06
CA ALA A 69 14.10 -1.52 18.76
C ALA A 69 14.16 -0.61 20.01
N GLU A 70 13.74 -1.12 21.16
CA GLU A 70 13.78 -0.43 22.45
C GLU A 70 15.15 -0.51 23.16
N GLN A 71 16.05 -1.39 22.70
CA GLN A 71 17.38 -1.54 23.30
C GLN A 71 18.35 -0.43 22.84
N SER A 72 19.55 -0.41 23.43
CA SER A 72 20.63 0.50 23.07
C SER A 72 21.37 0.04 21.79
N ASP A 73 22.02 0.97 21.08
CA ASP A 73 22.80 0.65 19.87
C ASP A 73 24.12 -0.08 20.17
N PHE A 74 24.39 -0.44 21.43
CA PHE A 74 25.49 -1.34 21.82
C PHE A 74 25.17 -2.82 21.54
N ILE A 75 23.97 -3.11 21.05
CA ILE A 75 23.58 -4.42 20.51
C ILE A 75 23.32 -4.28 19.02
N SER A 76 23.67 -5.34 18.30
CA SER A 76 23.25 -5.56 16.92
C SER A 76 22.54 -6.90 16.81
N THR A 77 21.74 -7.08 15.78
CA THR A 77 20.98 -8.31 15.57
C THR A 77 21.19 -8.81 14.15
N ASN A 78 21.47 -10.10 14.03
CA ASN A 78 21.52 -10.76 12.73
C ASN A 78 20.20 -11.50 12.51
N LEU A 79 19.63 -11.36 11.32
CA LEU A 79 18.44 -12.07 10.89
C LEU A 79 18.81 -13.10 9.84
N PHE A 80 18.56 -14.37 10.13
CA PHE A 80 18.80 -15.48 9.21
C PHE A 80 17.47 -16.04 8.74
N PHE A 81 17.05 -15.69 7.52
CA PHE A 81 15.84 -16.23 6.91
C PHE A 81 16.11 -17.59 6.29
N TYR A 82 15.24 -18.55 6.54
CA TYR A 82 15.43 -19.93 6.10
C TYR A 82 14.12 -20.61 5.71
N LYS A 83 14.26 -21.73 4.99
CA LYS A 83 13.24 -22.78 4.85
C LYS A 83 13.82 -24.11 5.27
N MET A 84 12.99 -24.95 5.90
CA MET A 84 13.37 -26.33 6.20
C MET A 84 13.12 -27.20 4.98
N ALA A 85 14.13 -27.94 4.53
CA ALA A 85 13.99 -28.99 3.52
C ALA A 85 14.75 -30.23 4.00
N LYS A 86 14.05 -31.38 4.11
CA LYS A 86 14.64 -32.65 4.59
C LYS A 86 15.42 -32.49 5.92
N SER A 87 14.85 -31.74 6.87
CA SER A 87 15.46 -31.44 8.18
C SER A 87 16.78 -30.65 8.13
N GLN A 88 17.07 -29.99 6.99
CA GLN A 88 18.20 -29.08 6.83
C GLN A 88 17.73 -27.64 6.65
N TYR A 89 18.51 -26.70 7.19
CA TYR A 89 18.32 -25.28 7.02
C TYR A 89 18.83 -24.84 5.65
N ASN A 90 17.91 -24.48 4.76
CA ASN A 90 18.25 -23.75 3.56
C ASN A 90 18.17 -22.26 3.87
N ILE A 91 19.31 -21.63 4.10
CA ILE A 91 19.41 -20.18 4.33
C ILE A 91 19.09 -19.46 3.02
N LEU A 92 18.14 -18.53 3.08
CA LEU A 92 17.64 -17.77 1.94
C LEU A 92 18.19 -16.33 1.93
N LEU A 93 18.37 -15.75 3.11
CA LEU A 93 18.92 -14.41 3.30
C LEU A 93 19.58 -14.32 4.68
N SER A 94 20.75 -13.70 4.74
CA SER A 94 21.38 -13.24 5.98
C SER A 94 21.40 -11.72 5.97
N ILE A 95 20.85 -11.09 7.00
CA ILE A 95 20.97 -9.66 7.23
C ILE A 95 21.75 -9.49 8.52
N ASP A 96 22.99 -9.04 8.39
CA ASP A 96 23.90 -8.93 9.52
C ASP A 96 23.92 -7.51 10.10
N GLY A 97 24.04 -7.40 11.42
CA GLY A 97 24.36 -6.14 12.08
C GLY A 97 23.23 -5.12 12.15
N ILE A 98 21.97 -5.54 12.21
CA ILE A 98 20.84 -4.61 12.36
C ILE A 98 20.87 -4.01 13.77
N ILE A 99 21.07 -2.69 13.85
CA ILE A 99 21.07 -1.95 15.12
C ILE A 99 19.65 -1.54 15.53
N PRO A 100 19.35 -1.48 16.85
CA PRO A 100 18.05 -1.04 17.39
C PRO A 100 17.52 0.27 16.81
N SER A 101 18.37 1.30 16.64
CA SER A 101 17.95 2.58 16.05
C SER A 101 17.37 2.43 14.64
N ARG A 102 17.89 1.52 13.82
CA ARG A 102 17.33 1.22 12.49
C ARG A 102 15.91 0.67 12.60
N LEU A 103 15.69 -0.29 13.50
CA LEU A 103 14.35 -0.84 13.75
C LEU A 103 13.41 0.24 14.30
N ARG A 104 13.90 1.09 15.20
CA ARG A 104 13.13 2.23 15.73
C ARG A 104 12.67 3.18 14.62
N THR A 105 13.55 3.50 13.66
CA THR A 105 13.16 4.27 12.47
C THR A 105 12.06 3.57 11.68
N MET A 106 12.16 2.25 11.47
CA MET A 106 11.15 1.46 10.75
C MET A 106 9.78 1.48 11.46
N PHE A 107 9.73 1.30 12.79
CA PHE A 107 8.49 1.36 13.57
C PHE A 107 7.91 2.78 13.63
N ASN A 108 8.74 3.80 13.83
CA ASN A 108 8.29 5.19 13.83
C ASN A 108 7.70 5.58 12.48
N THR A 109 8.35 5.17 11.38
CA THR A 109 7.85 5.40 10.01
C THR A 109 6.51 4.70 9.80
N LYS A 110 6.39 3.43 10.23
CA LYS A 110 5.12 2.69 10.20
C LYS A 110 4.02 3.47 10.93
N ASN A 111 4.26 3.88 12.17
CA ASN A 111 3.26 4.59 12.97
C ASN A 111 2.77 5.89 12.31
N ARG A 112 3.66 6.67 11.67
CA ARG A 112 3.27 7.88 10.94
C ARG A 112 2.40 7.54 9.73
N VAL A 113 2.82 6.56 8.94
CA VAL A 113 2.14 6.15 7.72
C VAL A 113 0.78 5.52 8.04
N ASP A 114 0.70 4.64 9.03
CA ASP A 114 -0.56 4.03 9.47
C ASP A 114 -1.55 5.08 9.95
N LYS A 115 -1.10 6.07 10.73
CA LYS A 115 -1.96 7.20 11.16
C LYS A 115 -2.54 7.92 9.94
N ARG A 116 -1.72 8.20 8.94
CA ARG A 116 -2.13 8.85 7.69
C ARG A 116 -3.13 8.00 6.90
N PHE A 117 -3.01 6.67 6.95
CA PHE A 117 -3.90 5.76 6.23
C PHE A 117 -5.23 5.46 6.93
N ARG A 118 -5.43 5.94 8.16
CA ARG A 118 -6.71 5.77 8.90
C ARG A 118 -7.90 6.33 8.14
N ALA A 119 -7.78 7.52 7.55
CA ALA A 119 -8.87 8.13 6.80
C ALA A 119 -9.32 7.26 5.60
N TYR A 120 -8.37 6.61 4.92
CA TYR A 120 -8.67 5.67 3.85
C TYR A 120 -9.34 4.41 4.40
N ASN A 121 -8.83 3.90 5.52
CA ASN A 121 -9.38 2.73 6.18
C ASN A 121 -10.85 2.96 6.56
N GLU A 122 -11.17 4.14 7.10
CA GLU A 122 -12.51 4.50 7.57
C GLU A 122 -13.49 4.79 6.43
N LYS A 123 -13.06 5.57 5.42
CA LYS A 123 -13.95 6.12 4.39
C LYS A 123 -14.03 5.29 3.11
N VAL A 124 -13.03 4.47 2.82
CA VAL A 124 -12.95 3.72 1.55
C VAL A 124 -13.33 2.26 1.74
N LEU A 125 -12.77 1.60 2.76
CA LEU A 125 -13.01 0.19 3.04
C LEU A 125 -14.37 -0.03 3.74
N ASN A 126 -14.98 -1.19 3.51
CA ASN A 126 -16.16 -1.63 4.29
C ASN A 126 -15.72 -2.34 5.58
N GLU A 127 -16.63 -2.56 6.53
CA GLU A 127 -16.30 -3.16 7.84
C GLU A 127 -15.60 -4.52 7.71
N SER A 128 -16.08 -5.40 6.83
CA SER A 128 -15.44 -6.71 6.60
C SER A 128 -13.99 -6.58 6.10
N GLN A 129 -13.73 -5.63 5.20
CA GLN A 129 -12.40 -5.34 4.70
C GLN A 129 -11.50 -4.76 5.79
N LYS A 130 -12.02 -3.83 6.61
CA LYS A 130 -11.29 -3.23 7.74
C LYS A 130 -10.88 -4.29 8.78
N GLU A 131 -11.77 -5.25 9.06
CA GLU A 131 -11.51 -6.33 10.00
C GLU A 131 -10.49 -7.33 9.47
N MET A 132 -10.57 -7.70 8.19
CA MET A 132 -9.70 -8.70 7.59
C MET A 132 -8.31 -8.15 7.24
N GLU A 133 -8.26 -6.95 6.65
CA GLU A 133 -7.04 -6.34 6.12
C GLU A 133 -7.02 -4.82 6.38
N PRO A 134 -6.83 -4.39 7.64
CA PRO A 134 -6.68 -2.97 7.94
C PRO A 134 -5.45 -2.39 7.22
N LEU A 135 -5.54 -1.12 6.82
CA LEU A 135 -4.46 -0.40 6.14
C LEU A 135 -3.34 0.00 7.11
N GLU A 136 -2.62 -1.00 7.60
CA GLU A 136 -1.46 -0.87 8.48
C GLU A 136 -0.25 -1.54 7.84
N PHE A 137 0.88 -0.82 7.77
CA PHE A 137 2.06 -1.33 7.10
C PHE A 137 2.68 -2.50 7.88
N ASN A 138 2.90 -3.62 7.20
CA ASN A 138 3.70 -4.73 7.69
C ASN A 138 4.26 -5.49 6.49
N PHE A 139 5.12 -6.48 6.70
CA PHE A 139 5.69 -7.23 5.57
C PHE A 139 4.67 -8.13 4.84
N LYS A 140 3.42 -8.30 5.35
CA LYS A 140 2.31 -8.89 4.57
C LYS A 140 1.99 -8.00 3.37
N VAL A 141 1.98 -6.68 3.55
CA VAL A 141 1.74 -5.69 2.49
C VAL A 141 2.76 -5.87 1.37
N VAL A 142 4.04 -6.01 1.71
CA VAL A 142 5.09 -6.34 0.74
C VAL A 142 4.80 -7.69 0.08
N ARG A 143 4.44 -8.70 0.87
CA ARG A 143 4.16 -10.05 0.40
C ARG A 143 2.99 -10.14 -0.58
N THR A 144 1.99 -9.25 -0.46
CA THR A 144 0.84 -9.15 -1.37
C THR A 144 1.26 -8.95 -2.83
N PHE A 145 2.32 -8.18 -3.07
CA PHE A 145 2.82 -7.88 -4.42
C PHE A 145 3.89 -8.85 -4.92
N PHE A 146 4.40 -9.70 -4.02
CA PHE A 146 5.40 -10.71 -4.34
C PHE A 146 4.99 -12.06 -3.72
N PRO A 147 3.86 -12.67 -4.10
CA PRO A 147 3.33 -13.86 -3.42
C PRO A 147 4.19 -15.13 -3.62
N SER A 148 4.19 -16.07 -2.65
CA SER A 148 4.86 -17.37 -2.83
C SER A 148 4.11 -18.24 -3.81
N SER A 149 4.83 -19.18 -4.41
CA SER A 149 4.24 -20.31 -5.14
C SER A 149 3.23 -21.14 -4.34
N SER A 150 3.28 -21.11 -3.01
CA SER A 150 2.30 -21.78 -2.14
C SER A 150 1.04 -20.94 -1.86
N MET A 151 1.13 -19.60 -1.85
CA MET A 151 -0.05 -18.70 -1.78
C MET A 151 -0.78 -18.60 -3.11
N MET A 152 -0.13 -18.97 -4.23
CA MET A 152 -0.71 -18.98 -5.59
C MET A 152 -1.96 -19.87 -5.75
N LYS A 153 -2.27 -20.79 -4.82
CA LYS A 153 -3.51 -21.60 -4.87
C LYS A 153 -4.75 -20.89 -4.33
N LYS A 154 -4.58 -19.82 -3.54
CA LYS A 154 -5.70 -19.06 -2.93
C LYS A 154 -6.06 -17.80 -3.73
N PHE A 155 -5.19 -17.37 -4.63
CA PHE A 155 -5.38 -16.19 -5.46
C PHE A 155 -5.32 -16.63 -6.91
N GLU A 156 -6.48 -16.88 -7.51
CA GLU A 156 -6.66 -16.98 -8.96
C GLU A 156 -6.33 -15.56 -9.50
N VAL A 157 -5.16 -15.17 -10.03
CA VAL A 157 -4.07 -15.82 -10.79
C VAL A 157 -2.69 -15.11 -10.45
N MET A 158 -1.75 -15.05 -11.41
CA MET A 158 -0.31 -14.65 -11.53
C MET A 158 0.61 -15.80 -12.03
N PRO A 159 1.58 -15.51 -12.95
CA PRO A 159 2.01 -16.47 -13.98
C PRO A 159 3.12 -17.45 -13.62
N LYS A 160 3.19 -18.51 -14.43
CA LYS A 160 4.16 -19.61 -14.49
C LYS A 160 5.59 -19.07 -14.71
N ASN A 161 6.45 -19.15 -13.68
CA ASN A 161 7.91 -18.91 -13.70
C ASN A 161 8.44 -17.51 -13.30
N GLY A 162 7.95 -16.91 -12.21
CA GLY A 162 8.63 -15.80 -11.52
C GLY A 162 9.21 -16.24 -10.17
N ASN A 163 10.49 -15.93 -9.89
CA ASN A 163 11.07 -16.15 -8.55
C ASN A 163 10.67 -15.02 -7.58
N PHE A 164 9.37 -14.92 -7.28
CA PHE A 164 8.79 -13.89 -6.41
C PHE A 164 9.34 -13.95 -4.99
N ASP A 165 9.67 -15.16 -4.49
CA ASP A 165 10.33 -15.33 -3.20
C ASP A 165 11.68 -14.61 -3.17
N LYS A 166 12.50 -14.72 -4.22
CA LYS A 166 13.79 -14.01 -4.29
C LYS A 166 13.61 -12.49 -4.34
N ILE A 167 12.63 -12.00 -5.10
CA ILE A 167 12.36 -10.56 -5.19
C ILE A 167 11.85 -10.04 -3.84
N PHE A 168 10.91 -10.76 -3.21
CA PHE A 168 10.44 -10.45 -1.86
C PHE A 168 11.60 -10.35 -0.87
N MET A 169 12.49 -11.35 -0.85
CA MET A 169 13.66 -11.35 0.04
C MET A 169 14.62 -10.19 -0.26
N ASP A 170 14.82 -9.81 -1.52
CA ASP A 170 15.62 -8.63 -1.88
C ASP A 170 14.98 -7.33 -1.37
N ILE A 171 13.66 -7.17 -1.52
CA ILE A 171 12.93 -6.01 -0.98
C ILE A 171 13.00 -5.97 0.55
N VAL A 172 12.83 -7.10 1.23
CA VAL A 172 12.96 -7.22 2.69
C VAL A 172 14.37 -6.83 3.13
N ASN A 173 15.41 -7.34 2.46
CA ASN A 173 16.79 -6.98 2.72
C ASN A 173 17.00 -5.46 2.60
N LYS A 174 16.53 -4.87 1.50
CA LYS A 174 16.64 -3.42 1.25
C LYS A 174 15.92 -2.60 2.32
N ILE A 175 14.74 -3.03 2.77
CA ILE A 175 14.00 -2.36 3.85
C ILE A 175 14.78 -2.43 5.17
N PHE A 176 15.32 -3.58 5.56
CA PHE A 176 16.08 -3.66 6.82
C PHE A 176 17.39 -2.87 6.76
N VAL A 177 18.17 -3.03 5.69
CA VAL A 177 19.48 -2.38 5.52
C VAL A 177 19.36 -0.88 5.24
N GLY A 178 18.25 -0.42 4.66
CA GLY A 178 18.09 0.96 4.21
C GLY A 178 18.62 1.23 2.80
N ASN A 179 18.71 0.18 1.98
CA ASN A 179 19.11 0.32 0.58
C ASN A 179 17.94 0.76 -0.28
N SER A 180 18.25 1.46 -1.38
CA SER A 180 17.22 2.00 -2.27
C SER A 180 16.45 0.94 -3.05
N ILE A 181 15.17 1.20 -3.24
CA ILE A 181 14.23 0.42 -4.05
C ILE A 181 13.73 1.31 -5.19
N ASP A 182 13.72 0.76 -6.40
CA ASP A 182 13.26 1.44 -7.60
C ASP A 182 11.72 1.58 -7.62
N TYR A 183 11.23 2.79 -7.84
CA TYR A 183 9.81 3.09 -7.91
C TYR A 183 9.10 2.35 -9.05
N TYR A 184 9.66 2.36 -10.26
CA TYR A 184 9.04 1.73 -11.43
C TYR A 184 8.95 0.21 -11.30
N LEU A 185 9.93 -0.41 -10.65
CA LEU A 185 9.89 -1.82 -10.29
C LEU A 185 8.66 -2.12 -9.42
N LEU A 186 8.45 -1.35 -8.35
CA LEU A 186 7.29 -1.54 -7.46
C LEU A 186 5.98 -1.30 -8.21
N MET A 187 5.89 -0.23 -8.99
CA MET A 187 4.70 0.10 -9.77
C MET A 187 4.28 -1.05 -10.69
N LYS A 188 5.25 -1.65 -11.39
CA LYS A 188 5.03 -2.82 -12.24
C LYS A 188 4.40 -3.98 -11.47
N TYR A 189 4.92 -4.33 -10.29
CA TYR A 189 4.39 -5.46 -9.51
C TYR A 189 3.07 -5.15 -8.81
N ILE A 190 2.90 -3.91 -8.34
CA ILE A 190 1.64 -3.42 -7.78
C ILE A 190 0.53 -3.55 -8.81
N ILE A 191 0.74 -3.00 -10.01
CA ILE A 191 -0.31 -3.02 -11.03
C ILE A 191 -0.56 -4.42 -11.60
N LEU A 192 0.50 -5.24 -11.71
CA LEU A 192 0.35 -6.63 -12.12
C LEU A 192 -0.58 -7.40 -11.17
N ARG A 193 -0.46 -7.15 -9.86
CA ARG A 193 -1.34 -7.75 -8.86
C ARG A 193 -2.76 -7.20 -8.88
N ILE A 194 -2.92 -5.89 -9.06
CA ILE A 194 -4.23 -5.25 -9.15
C ILE A 194 -5.00 -5.76 -10.38
N ARG A 195 -4.34 -5.85 -11.54
CA ARG A 195 -4.93 -6.36 -12.79
C ARG A 195 -5.43 -7.79 -12.63
N ASP A 196 -4.65 -8.63 -11.96
CA ASP A 196 -5.02 -10.00 -11.66
C ASP A 196 -6.32 -10.11 -10.84
N ILE A 197 -6.44 -9.30 -9.78
CA ILE A 197 -7.66 -9.24 -8.95
C ILE A 197 -8.84 -8.68 -9.74
N PHE A 198 -8.60 -7.67 -10.58
CA PHE A 198 -9.61 -7.06 -11.43
C PHE A 198 -10.14 -8.04 -12.48
N ASP A 199 -9.26 -8.79 -13.15
CA ASP A 199 -9.62 -9.77 -14.18
C ASP A 199 -10.43 -10.94 -13.57
N SER A 200 -10.23 -11.24 -12.27
CA SER A 200 -11.01 -12.21 -11.48
C SER A 200 -12.31 -11.63 -10.88
N ASP A 201 -12.74 -10.44 -11.30
CA ASP A 201 -13.95 -9.73 -10.85
C ASP A 201 -14.04 -9.52 -9.32
N HIS A 202 -12.88 -9.39 -8.67
CA HIS A 202 -12.80 -9.08 -7.24
C HIS A 202 -12.55 -7.59 -6.99
N PRO A 203 -13.01 -7.05 -5.85
CA PRO A 203 -12.70 -5.67 -5.45
C PRO A 203 -11.20 -5.44 -5.33
N THR A 204 -10.70 -4.41 -6.02
CA THR A 204 -9.27 -4.06 -6.05
C THR A 204 -8.85 -3.14 -4.90
N ASN A 205 -9.80 -2.47 -4.25
CA ASN A 205 -9.57 -1.37 -3.30
C ASN A 205 -8.57 -1.66 -2.19
N VAL A 206 -8.65 -2.83 -1.53
CA VAL A 206 -7.68 -3.21 -0.48
C VAL A 206 -6.27 -3.35 -1.05
N THR A 207 -6.13 -3.98 -2.22
CA THR A 207 -4.82 -4.19 -2.85
C THR A 207 -4.23 -2.88 -3.37
N THR A 208 -5.04 -2.04 -4.00
CA THR A 208 -4.62 -0.72 -4.49
C THR A 208 -4.15 0.16 -3.35
N LEU A 209 -4.90 0.23 -2.24
CA LEU A 209 -4.51 1.00 -1.07
C LEU A 209 -3.29 0.41 -0.35
N ASN A 210 -3.13 -0.91 -0.30
CA ASN A 210 -1.90 -1.55 0.17
C ASN A 210 -0.68 -1.19 -0.70
N GLY A 211 -0.88 -1.03 -2.01
CA GLY A 211 0.16 -0.58 -2.92
C GLY A 211 0.57 0.85 -2.61
N PHE A 212 -0.42 1.72 -2.39
CA PHE A 212 -0.18 3.11 -2.01
C PHE A 212 0.49 3.23 -0.63
N LEU A 213 0.06 2.41 0.33
CA LEU A 213 0.64 2.30 1.67
C LEU A 213 2.11 1.89 1.61
N LEU A 214 2.45 0.90 0.78
CA LEU A 214 3.83 0.48 0.55
C LEU A 214 4.68 1.62 -0.01
N LEU A 215 4.18 2.33 -1.03
CA LEU A 215 4.89 3.45 -1.64
C LEU A 215 5.16 4.56 -0.61
N TYR A 216 4.17 4.93 0.20
CA TYR A 216 4.36 5.90 1.30
C TYR A 216 5.38 5.43 2.31
N TYR A 217 5.28 4.20 2.77
CA TYR A 217 6.22 3.66 3.76
C TYR A 217 7.67 3.75 3.27
N LEU A 218 7.92 3.34 2.02
CA LEU A 218 9.27 3.37 1.44
C LEU A 218 9.77 4.78 1.17
N LYS A 219 8.88 5.71 0.79
CA LYS A 219 9.20 7.14 0.64
C LYS A 219 9.58 7.76 1.98
N GLU A 220 8.75 7.58 2.99
CA GLU A 220 8.94 8.12 4.34
C GLU A 220 10.17 7.53 5.04
N LEU A 221 10.53 6.29 4.70
CA LEU A 221 11.77 5.63 5.14
C LEU A 221 13.02 6.13 4.37
N GLY A 222 12.83 6.94 3.32
CA GLY A 222 13.91 7.54 2.52
C GLY A 222 14.58 6.59 1.52
N ILE A 223 13.93 5.46 1.19
CA ILE A 223 14.55 4.41 0.35
C ILE A 223 13.88 4.23 -1.02
N LEU A 224 12.79 4.93 -1.31
CA LEU A 224 12.16 4.93 -2.63
C LEU A 224 12.90 5.86 -3.60
N LYS A 225 13.47 5.33 -4.69
CA LYS A 225 14.23 6.09 -5.71
C LYS A 225 13.53 6.11 -7.07
N ASN A 226 13.99 6.99 -7.94
CA ASN A 226 13.52 7.15 -9.33
C ASN A 226 12.04 7.57 -9.44
N ILE A 227 11.45 8.06 -8.35
CA ILE A 227 10.21 8.83 -8.43
C ILE A 227 10.56 10.18 -9.06
N LYS A 228 9.91 10.51 -10.18
CA LYS A 228 10.04 11.84 -10.79
C LYS A 228 9.51 12.89 -9.81
N SER A 229 10.43 13.48 -9.08
CA SER A 229 10.17 14.56 -8.14
C SER A 229 10.59 15.84 -8.83
N GLU A 230 9.65 16.53 -9.47
CA GLU A 230 9.81 17.96 -9.74
C GLU A 230 9.71 18.68 -8.40
N MET A 231 10.76 18.60 -7.58
CA MET A 231 10.90 19.45 -6.40
C MET A 231 11.58 20.73 -6.85
N ASN A 232 10.84 21.58 -7.55
CA ASN A 232 11.11 23.01 -7.54
C ASN A 232 10.25 23.61 -6.43
N GLY A 233 10.91 23.84 -5.28
CA GLY A 233 10.52 24.64 -4.12
C GLY A 233 9.03 24.85 -3.83
N MET A 234 8.57 24.40 -2.67
CA MET A 234 8.15 25.31 -1.60
C MET A 234 7.69 24.57 -0.35
N ASP A 235 7.94 25.24 0.77
CA ASP A 235 7.38 25.19 2.12
C ASP A 235 6.96 23.85 2.73
N LYS A 236 7.63 23.55 3.84
CA LYS A 236 7.12 22.67 4.88
C LYS A 236 5.67 23.06 5.17
N LEU A 237 4.78 22.06 5.12
CA LEU A 237 3.40 22.12 5.60
C LEU A 237 3.23 23.10 6.77
N GLY A 238 2.47 24.17 6.54
CA GLY A 238 1.92 24.98 7.62
C GLY A 238 0.92 24.15 8.41
N GLU A 239 0.97 24.24 9.73
CA GLU A 239 -0.05 23.66 10.62
C GLU A 239 -1.41 24.33 10.30
N GLY A 240 -2.37 23.58 9.73
CA GLY A 240 -3.75 24.05 9.57
C GLY A 240 -4.50 23.67 8.28
N GLU A 241 -3.89 22.96 7.32
CA GLU A 241 -4.57 22.62 6.06
C GLU A 241 -5.45 21.33 6.12
N PRO A 242 -6.53 21.26 5.32
CA PRO A 242 -7.58 20.24 5.43
C PRO A 242 -7.05 18.81 5.24
N SER A 243 -7.25 17.98 6.26
CA SER A 243 -6.95 16.56 6.23
C SER A 243 -8.07 15.79 5.51
N ILE A 244 -7.72 14.65 4.90
CA ILE A 244 -8.71 13.70 4.33
C ILE A 244 -9.74 13.24 5.39
N GLU A 245 -9.40 13.37 6.68
CA GLU A 245 -10.26 13.05 7.82
C GLU A 245 -11.56 13.89 7.82
N ASN A 246 -11.52 15.15 7.35
CA ASN A 246 -12.68 16.05 7.33
C ASN A 246 -12.99 16.49 5.90
N LEU A 247 -13.56 15.59 5.07
CA LEU A 247 -13.99 15.91 3.70
C LEU A 247 -15.51 15.99 3.54
N GLU A 248 -16.28 15.58 4.55
CA GLU A 248 -17.74 15.58 4.49
C GLU A 248 -18.28 17.02 4.45
N GLY A 249 -19.34 17.24 3.67
CA GLY A 249 -19.96 18.56 3.48
C GLY A 249 -19.15 19.56 2.65
N PHE A 250 -17.89 19.25 2.28
CA PHE A 250 -17.10 20.12 1.41
C PHE A 250 -17.50 20.01 -0.07
N PRO A 251 -17.44 21.12 -0.84
CA PRO A 251 -17.61 21.09 -2.29
C PRO A 251 -16.58 20.17 -2.96
N LEU A 252 -16.96 19.57 -4.09
CA LEU A 252 -16.12 18.63 -4.86
C LEU A 252 -14.71 19.17 -5.14
N GLU A 253 -14.60 20.43 -5.60
CA GLU A 253 -13.31 21.05 -5.90
C GLU A 253 -12.39 21.11 -4.68
N GLN A 254 -12.95 21.39 -3.50
CA GLN A 254 -12.19 21.42 -2.25
C GLN A 254 -11.80 20.02 -1.78
N LYS A 255 -12.65 19.00 -1.99
CA LYS A 255 -12.30 17.59 -1.74
C LYS A 255 -11.11 17.16 -2.60
N ILE A 256 -11.15 17.47 -3.90
CA ILE A 256 -10.08 17.17 -4.85
C ILE A 256 -8.79 17.89 -4.46
N LYS A 257 -8.87 19.19 -4.16
CA LYS A 257 -7.70 19.98 -3.74
C LYS A 257 -7.06 19.40 -2.48
N SER A 258 -7.84 19.15 -1.43
CA SER A 258 -7.37 18.58 -0.16
C SER A 258 -6.72 17.21 -0.36
N PHE A 259 -7.30 16.37 -1.23
CA PHE A 259 -6.73 15.05 -1.55
C PHE A 259 -5.36 15.17 -2.24
N PHE A 260 -5.23 16.03 -3.25
CA PHE A 260 -3.97 16.21 -3.95
C PHE A 260 -2.90 16.90 -3.11
N GLN A 261 -3.27 17.89 -2.29
CA GLN A 261 -2.34 18.52 -1.33
C GLN A 261 -1.85 17.49 -0.31
N SER A 262 -2.78 16.74 0.28
CA SER A 262 -2.41 15.66 1.21
C SER A 262 -1.42 14.71 0.54
N ASN A 263 -1.63 14.36 -0.74
CA ASN A 263 -0.84 13.34 -1.46
C ASN A 263 0.18 13.89 -2.47
N GLU A 264 0.60 15.14 -2.33
CA GLU A 264 1.44 15.85 -3.31
C GLU A 264 2.70 15.06 -3.71
N ALA A 265 3.25 14.34 -2.73
CA ALA A 265 4.38 13.43 -2.82
C ALA A 265 4.31 12.42 -3.98
N PHE A 266 3.10 12.09 -4.43
CA PHE A 266 2.82 11.15 -5.51
C PHE A 266 1.97 11.75 -6.64
N PHE A 267 1.42 12.96 -6.50
CA PHE A 267 0.64 13.65 -7.53
C PHE A 267 1.42 14.82 -8.14
N THR A 268 2.62 14.51 -8.62
CA THR A 268 3.60 15.51 -9.08
C THR A 268 3.34 16.07 -10.47
N SER A 269 2.36 15.53 -11.22
CA SER A 269 2.03 15.99 -12.58
C SER A 269 0.52 16.07 -12.80
N ASN A 270 0.12 16.89 -13.77
CA ASN A 270 -1.28 17.02 -14.19
C ASN A 270 -1.80 15.74 -14.85
N ALA A 271 -0.94 14.98 -15.55
CA ALA A 271 -1.29 13.70 -16.15
C ALA A 271 -1.72 12.67 -15.08
N LYS A 272 -0.99 12.57 -13.96
CA LYS A 272 -1.35 11.70 -12.83
C LYS A 272 -2.67 12.11 -12.20
N LYS A 273 -2.88 13.42 -12.00
CA LYS A 273 -4.12 13.97 -11.45
C LYS A 273 -5.31 13.69 -12.38
N ALA A 274 -5.13 13.85 -13.69
CA ALA A 274 -6.18 13.59 -14.66
C ALA A 274 -6.55 12.10 -14.72
N ALA A 275 -5.56 11.21 -14.84
CA ALA A 275 -5.77 9.76 -14.84
C ALA A 275 -6.53 9.32 -13.58
N PHE A 276 -6.16 9.86 -12.42
CA PHE A 276 -6.83 9.58 -11.15
C PHE A 276 -8.29 10.04 -11.13
N LEU A 277 -8.57 11.30 -11.49
CA LEU A 277 -9.95 11.81 -11.47
C LEU A 277 -10.84 11.13 -12.51
N GLU A 278 -10.29 10.77 -13.67
CA GLU A 278 -11.03 9.97 -14.63
C GLU A 278 -11.34 8.57 -14.11
N GLY A 279 -10.43 7.96 -13.34
CA GLY A 279 -10.69 6.73 -12.61
C GLY A 279 -11.84 6.86 -11.61
N VAL A 280 -11.91 7.98 -10.87
CA VAL A 280 -13.05 8.30 -9.98
C VAL A 280 -14.36 8.32 -10.79
N LEU A 281 -14.39 9.06 -11.90
CA LEU A 281 -15.56 9.18 -12.77
C LEU A 281 -15.98 7.83 -13.37
N ALA A 282 -15.01 7.03 -13.82
CA ALA A 282 -15.25 5.69 -14.35
C ALA A 282 -15.92 4.80 -13.31
N GLN A 283 -15.48 4.83 -12.05
CA GLN A 283 -16.10 4.04 -11.00
C GLN A 283 -17.53 4.51 -10.67
N PHE A 284 -17.79 5.81 -10.69
CA PHE A 284 -19.16 6.32 -10.57
C PHE A 284 -20.07 5.80 -11.67
N LEU A 285 -19.60 5.80 -12.93
CA LEU A 285 -20.33 5.19 -14.03
C LEU A 285 -20.59 3.70 -13.77
N LEU A 286 -19.58 2.91 -13.39
CA LEU A 286 -19.75 1.48 -13.12
C LEU A 286 -20.76 1.20 -12.00
N ASN A 287 -20.73 1.98 -10.92
CA ASN A 287 -21.70 1.87 -9.83
C ASN A 287 -23.12 2.16 -10.33
N ASN A 288 -23.32 3.22 -11.12
CA ASN A 288 -24.61 3.56 -11.70
C ASN A 288 -25.14 2.46 -12.64
N GLN A 289 -24.26 1.83 -13.43
CA GLN A 289 -24.64 0.70 -14.28
C GLN A 289 -25.09 -0.51 -13.46
N LEU A 290 -24.31 -0.85 -12.43
CA LEU A 290 -24.61 -1.98 -11.54
C LEU A 290 -25.93 -1.78 -10.81
N GLN A 291 -26.18 -0.58 -10.26
CA GLN A 291 -27.42 -0.25 -9.58
C GLN A 291 -28.65 -0.32 -10.51
N LYS A 292 -28.55 0.22 -11.74
CA LYS A 292 -29.71 0.29 -12.66
C LYS A 292 -29.97 -1.00 -13.45
N ARG A 293 -28.95 -1.81 -13.71
CA ARG A 293 -29.02 -2.94 -14.65
C ARG A 293 -28.53 -4.27 -14.09
N GLY A 294 -27.98 -4.29 -12.88
CA GLY A 294 -27.37 -5.49 -12.29
C GLY A 294 -26.05 -5.92 -12.95
N ALA A 295 -25.54 -5.14 -13.91
CA ALA A 295 -24.29 -5.41 -14.62
C ALA A 295 -23.60 -4.10 -15.02
N ALA A 296 -22.27 -4.13 -15.16
CA ALA A 296 -21.45 -2.97 -15.51
C ALA A 296 -20.66 -3.20 -16.82
N PRO A 297 -21.32 -3.18 -18.00
CA PRO A 297 -20.66 -3.49 -19.28
C PRO A 297 -19.56 -2.50 -19.67
N PHE A 298 -19.49 -1.33 -19.05
CA PHE A 298 -18.38 -0.40 -19.26
C PHE A 298 -17.04 -0.94 -18.72
N ARG A 299 -17.08 -1.93 -17.80
CA ARG A 299 -15.88 -2.57 -17.26
C ARG A 299 -14.97 -3.14 -18.36
N ASP A 300 -15.56 -3.70 -19.42
CA ASP A 300 -14.82 -4.26 -20.56
C ASP A 300 -14.01 -3.20 -21.33
N LYS A 301 -14.47 -1.95 -21.32
CA LYS A 301 -13.78 -0.82 -21.95
C LYS A 301 -12.54 -0.37 -21.19
N LEU A 302 -12.35 -0.82 -19.95
CA LEU A 302 -11.15 -0.50 -19.16
C LEU A 302 -9.94 -1.37 -19.54
N HIS A 303 -10.07 -2.28 -20.51
CA HIS A 303 -8.97 -3.10 -21.05
C HIS A 303 -8.14 -3.85 -19.98
N GLY A 304 -8.80 -4.37 -18.94
CA GLY A 304 -8.12 -5.00 -17.80
C GLY A 304 -7.13 -4.06 -17.13
N LEU A 305 -7.50 -2.78 -17.01
CA LEU A 305 -6.71 -1.71 -16.38
C LEU A 305 -5.35 -1.47 -17.04
N ARG A 306 -5.21 -1.72 -18.33
CA ARG A 306 -3.99 -1.42 -19.11
C ARG A 306 -4.10 -0.01 -19.70
N MET A 307 -3.84 0.99 -18.88
CA MET A 307 -4.00 2.40 -19.22
C MET A 307 -2.72 2.94 -19.87
N ASN A 308 -2.93 3.76 -20.88
CA ASN A 308 -1.92 4.62 -21.49
C ASN A 308 -2.59 5.96 -21.83
N GLU A 309 -1.81 6.98 -22.21
CA GLU A 309 -2.33 8.32 -22.53
C GLU A 309 -3.48 8.28 -23.54
N ALA A 310 -3.32 7.52 -24.63
CA ALA A 310 -4.31 7.43 -25.70
C ALA A 310 -5.64 6.82 -25.23
N LEU A 311 -5.58 5.77 -24.41
CA LEU A 311 -6.77 5.12 -23.86
C LEU A 311 -7.48 6.03 -22.86
N ILE A 312 -6.74 6.66 -21.95
CA ILE A 312 -7.27 7.61 -20.96
C ILE A 312 -8.00 8.75 -21.69
N LYS A 313 -7.34 9.42 -22.65
CA LYS A 313 -7.97 10.49 -23.44
C LYS A 313 -9.22 10.03 -24.21
N LYS A 314 -9.24 8.77 -24.67
CA LYS A 314 -10.39 8.17 -25.36
C LYS A 314 -11.54 7.82 -24.41
N LEU A 315 -11.24 7.40 -23.19
CA LEU A 315 -12.25 6.96 -22.22
C LEU A 315 -13.15 8.11 -21.78
N LEU A 316 -12.62 9.32 -21.58
CA LEU A 316 -13.39 10.46 -21.09
C LEU A 316 -14.67 10.71 -21.92
N PRO A 317 -14.62 10.96 -23.24
CA PRO A 317 -15.83 11.15 -24.03
C PRO A 317 -16.74 9.91 -24.04
N GLU A 318 -16.20 8.70 -23.91
CA GLU A 318 -17.02 7.49 -23.82
C GLU A 318 -17.78 7.39 -22.48
N ILE A 319 -17.14 7.79 -21.37
CA ILE A 319 -17.75 7.88 -20.04
C ILE A 319 -18.84 8.94 -20.06
N GLN A 320 -18.55 10.14 -20.56
CA GLN A 320 -19.50 11.25 -20.68
C GLN A 320 -20.76 10.86 -21.46
N ASN A 321 -20.57 10.28 -22.66
CA ASN A 321 -21.69 9.81 -23.48
C ASN A 321 -22.54 8.78 -22.73
N LYS A 322 -21.91 7.87 -21.97
CA LYS A 322 -22.64 6.89 -21.16
C LYS A 322 -23.36 7.51 -19.98
N LEU A 323 -22.80 8.52 -19.32
CA LEU A 323 -23.48 9.23 -18.24
C LEU A 323 -24.69 10.03 -18.76
N GLU A 324 -24.57 10.69 -19.90
CA GLU A 324 -25.68 11.43 -20.54
C GLU A 324 -26.82 10.50 -21.00
N GLU A 325 -26.53 9.25 -21.42
CA GLU A 325 -27.57 8.23 -21.69
C GLU A 325 -28.47 7.96 -20.46
N TYR A 326 -27.96 8.17 -19.24
CA TYR A 326 -28.74 8.02 -18.00
C TYR A 326 -29.58 9.26 -17.63
N LYS A 327 -29.63 10.28 -18.49
CA LYS A 327 -30.47 11.51 -18.43
C LYS A 327 -30.31 12.41 -17.21
N ARG A 328 -29.45 12.05 -16.24
CA ARG A 328 -29.10 12.87 -15.09
C ARG A 328 -27.58 12.76 -14.85
N ASN A 329 -26.79 13.43 -15.69
CA ASN A 329 -25.34 13.49 -15.49
C ASN A 329 -25.03 14.49 -14.37
N TYR A 330 -24.91 13.98 -13.15
CA TYR A 330 -24.57 14.76 -11.96
C TYR A 330 -23.07 15.09 -11.85
N TYR A 331 -22.23 14.57 -12.75
CA TYR A 331 -20.77 14.61 -12.63
C TYR A 331 -20.10 15.70 -13.48
N ARG A 332 -20.86 16.68 -13.99
CA ARG A 332 -20.34 17.73 -14.90
C ARG A 332 -19.19 18.54 -14.28
N ASP A 333 -19.26 18.84 -12.99
CA ASP A 333 -18.19 19.55 -12.28
C ASP A 333 -16.90 18.73 -12.24
N LEU A 334 -17.01 17.40 -12.04
CA LEU A 334 -15.86 16.48 -12.10
C LEU A 334 -15.27 16.40 -13.50
N GLU A 335 -16.13 16.28 -14.52
CA GLU A 335 -15.73 16.26 -15.94
C GLU A 335 -14.97 17.54 -16.33
N GLU A 336 -15.43 18.71 -15.89
CA GLU A 336 -14.76 19.99 -16.15
C GLU A 336 -13.37 20.04 -15.49
N ILE A 337 -13.24 19.53 -14.26
CA ILE A 337 -11.95 19.46 -13.57
C ILE A 337 -11.01 18.47 -14.29
N ILE A 338 -11.50 17.31 -14.74
CA ILE A 338 -10.71 16.35 -15.53
C ILE A 338 -10.22 17.00 -16.82
N ALA A 339 -11.11 17.67 -17.56
CA ALA A 339 -10.77 18.36 -18.81
C ALA A 339 -9.70 19.43 -18.59
N ARG A 340 -9.77 20.19 -17.49
CA ARG A 340 -8.71 21.15 -17.11
C ARG A 340 -7.37 20.46 -16.89
N TYR A 341 -7.32 19.34 -16.19
CA TYR A 341 -6.07 18.60 -16.00
C TYR A 341 -5.53 17.96 -17.29
N PHE A 342 -6.38 17.55 -18.23
CA PHE A 342 -5.95 17.12 -19.57
C PHE A 342 -5.32 18.25 -20.38
N ILE A 343 -5.90 19.45 -20.34
CA ILE A 343 -5.31 20.62 -21.01
C ILE A 343 -3.95 20.94 -20.40
N LEU A 344 -3.86 20.94 -19.06
CA LEU A 344 -2.62 21.24 -18.34
C LEU A 344 -1.56 20.14 -18.43
N SER A 345 -1.92 18.91 -18.80
CA SER A 345 -0.95 17.83 -19.01
C SER A 345 -0.40 17.79 -20.44
N GLY A 346 -1.05 18.46 -21.39
CA GLY A 346 -0.61 18.54 -22.78
C GLY A 346 -0.59 17.17 -23.49
N GLU A 347 0.38 16.99 -24.37
CA GLU A 347 0.61 15.77 -25.15
C GLU A 347 1.93 15.11 -24.77
N ASN A 348 2.06 13.81 -25.05
CA ASN A 348 3.26 13.01 -24.80
C ASN A 348 3.60 12.95 -23.31
N TRP A 349 2.65 12.45 -22.53
CA TRP A 349 2.76 12.32 -21.09
C TRP A 349 4.01 11.52 -20.72
N GLY A 350 4.79 12.02 -19.75
CA GLY A 350 6.06 11.44 -19.33
C GLY A 350 5.91 10.24 -18.40
N GLU A 351 4.69 9.93 -17.97
CA GLU A 351 4.33 8.82 -17.10
C GLU A 351 4.40 7.48 -17.84
N SER A 352 4.86 6.46 -17.13
CA SER A 352 4.76 5.08 -17.65
C SER A 352 3.31 4.60 -17.67
N ASN A 353 3.01 3.62 -18.53
CA ASN A 353 1.69 2.97 -18.55
C ASN A 353 1.32 2.35 -17.19
N ASP A 354 2.30 1.80 -16.46
CA ASP A 354 2.04 1.24 -15.13
C ASP A 354 1.72 2.32 -14.09
N GLU A 355 2.31 3.53 -14.20
CA GLU A 355 1.89 4.70 -13.41
C GLU A 355 0.46 5.11 -13.75
N LEU A 356 0.16 5.36 -15.02
CA LEU A 356 -1.16 5.80 -15.46
C LEU A 356 -2.24 4.80 -15.05
N SER A 357 -1.98 3.50 -15.21
CA SER A 357 -2.84 2.44 -14.71
C SER A 357 -3.05 2.50 -13.20
N PHE A 358 -1.98 2.64 -12.41
CA PHE A 358 -2.10 2.69 -10.96
C PHE A 358 -2.90 3.90 -10.49
N TYR A 359 -2.62 5.11 -11.00
CA TYR A 359 -3.34 6.31 -10.59
C TYR A 359 -4.81 6.25 -11.00
N PHE A 360 -5.13 5.73 -12.19
CA PHE A 360 -6.50 5.49 -12.62
C PHE A 360 -7.24 4.57 -11.64
N VAL A 361 -6.66 3.42 -11.30
CA VAL A 361 -7.31 2.48 -10.37
C VAL A 361 -7.36 3.01 -8.94
N LEU A 362 -6.35 3.76 -8.50
CA LEU A 362 -6.39 4.46 -7.22
C LEU A 362 -7.57 5.44 -7.16
N GLY A 363 -7.87 6.13 -8.27
CA GLY A 363 -9.07 6.94 -8.43
C GLY A 363 -10.35 6.13 -8.29
N MET A 364 -10.46 5.04 -9.06
CA MET A 364 -11.61 4.13 -8.98
C MET A 364 -11.85 3.66 -7.55
N ASP A 365 -10.81 3.15 -6.91
CA ASP A 365 -10.90 2.53 -5.59
C ASP A 365 -11.13 3.55 -4.47
N THR A 366 -10.86 4.85 -4.69
CA THR A 366 -11.08 5.92 -3.70
C THR A 366 -12.26 6.84 -4.03
N HIS A 367 -13.08 6.51 -5.04
CA HIS A 367 -14.20 7.34 -5.52
C HIS A 367 -15.15 7.83 -4.40
N LYS A 368 -15.34 7.02 -3.34
CA LYS A 368 -16.20 7.38 -2.20
C LYS A 368 -15.81 8.70 -1.52
N LEU A 369 -14.53 9.09 -1.60
CA LEU A 369 -14.04 10.36 -1.04
C LEU A 369 -14.56 11.59 -1.80
N PHE A 370 -15.11 11.41 -3.00
CA PHE A 370 -15.49 12.48 -3.91
C PHE A 370 -16.99 12.51 -4.23
N LYS A 371 -17.81 11.72 -3.53
CA LYS A 371 -19.27 11.82 -3.67
C LYS A 371 -19.73 13.22 -3.30
N ASP A 372 -20.55 13.83 -4.16
CA ASP A 372 -21.17 15.13 -3.89
C ASP A 372 -22.56 14.94 -3.26
N VAL A 373 -23.06 15.95 -2.52
CA VAL A 373 -24.37 15.91 -1.83
C VAL A 373 -25.51 15.67 -2.83
N LYS A 374 -25.39 16.23 -4.04
CA LYS A 374 -26.35 16.02 -5.15
C LYS A 374 -26.43 14.57 -5.61
N GLU A 375 -25.39 13.77 -5.40
CA GLU A 375 -25.38 12.35 -5.74
C GLU A 375 -26.11 11.52 -4.67
N GLU A 376 -26.05 11.93 -3.40
CA GLU A 376 -26.72 11.23 -2.29
C GLU A 376 -28.24 11.29 -2.44
N GLU A 377 -28.78 12.47 -2.73
CA GLU A 377 -30.23 12.67 -2.97
C GLU A 377 -30.74 11.88 -4.19
N GLY A 378 -29.93 11.78 -5.26
CA GLY A 378 -30.30 11.03 -6.46
C GLY A 378 -30.23 9.50 -6.30
N THR A 379 -29.54 9.00 -5.27
CA THR A 379 -29.45 7.56 -4.97
C THR A 379 -30.64 7.11 -4.10
N GLU A 380 -31.19 8.00 -3.27
CA GLU A 380 -32.34 7.73 -2.40
C GLU A 380 -33.69 7.81 -3.13
N GLU A 381 -33.84 8.65 -4.16
CA GLU A 381 -35.09 8.76 -4.94
C GLU A 381 -35.44 7.50 -5.78
N VAL A 382 -34.53 6.54 -5.89
CA VAL A 382 -34.67 5.35 -6.78
C VAL A 382 -34.69 4.03 -5.98
N ALA A 383 -34.67 4.09 -4.65
CA ALA A 383 -34.67 2.92 -3.75
C ALA A 383 -36.10 2.50 -3.34
#